data_AF-A0A8D0HKW4-F1
#
_entry.id   AF-A0A8D0HKW4-F1
#
_cell.length_a   1.000
_cell.length_b   1.000
_cell.length_c   1.000
_cell.angle_alpha   90.00
_cell.angle_beta   90.00
_cell.angle_gamma   90.00
#
_symmetry.space_group_name_H-M   'P 1'
#
loop_
_entity.id
_entity.type
_entity.pdbx_description
1 polymer ?
#
loop_
_entity_poly.entity_id
_entity_poly.type
_entity_poly.pdbx_seq_one_letter_code
_entity_poly.pdbx_strand_id
1 'polypeptide(L)'
;MRISGIFLTNHVQWVGCQGSRPELRGYACSLWKLFHTLTVQAAVRPKALINTGLEDNPQVVLQMMRKYIQHFFGCRACAQHFEEMAQESMDAVKTLDKAVLWLWEKHNVVNNRLAGDLSEDPKFPKVQWPTPDICPACHEEIKGLHSWNEAHTLQFLKQHYSNENILYKYTEGPADSNEREFGEERDKKGDKSLPEKLSVNKEDKILDPLNGLDSKPKVLDQLIAKNGPVEDRGKKAVDSIIQKETKQSLSFLGIGFSNVDMSLCIVLYIASSLFLMIMYFFFRMRSKRWKVRYNRPYV
;
A
#
# COMPACT_ATOMS: atom_id res chain seq x y z
N MET A 1 -25.00 -32.79 -0.22
CA MET A 1 -24.62 -32.17 -1.50
C MET A 1 -23.12 -31.92 -1.51
N ARG A 2 -22.37 -32.42 -2.50
CA ARG A 2 -21.01 -31.94 -2.75
C ARG A 2 -21.12 -30.72 -3.65
N ILE A 3 -20.82 -29.53 -3.11
CA ILE A 3 -20.89 -28.25 -3.85
C ILE A 3 -19.71 -28.16 -4.84
N SER A 4 -18.56 -28.69 -4.45
CA SER A 4 -17.40 -28.90 -5.31
C SER A 4 -17.73 -29.88 -6.44
N GLY A 5 -17.42 -29.47 -7.67
CA GLY A 5 -17.58 -30.26 -8.89
C GLY A 5 -18.85 -29.98 -9.67
N ILE A 6 -19.82 -29.29 -9.08
CA ILE A 6 -21.07 -28.89 -9.74
C ILE A 6 -21.12 -27.38 -9.93
N PHE A 7 -20.91 -26.60 -8.86
CA PHE A 7 -20.98 -25.13 -8.90
C PHE A 7 -19.62 -24.45 -8.70
N LEU A 8 -18.67 -25.16 -8.09
CA LEU A 8 -17.31 -24.69 -7.83
C LEU A 8 -16.31 -25.74 -8.34
N THR A 9 -15.07 -25.33 -8.51
CA THR A 9 -13.97 -26.22 -8.90
C THR A 9 -13.74 -27.32 -7.85
N ASN A 10 -13.24 -28.47 -8.29
CA ASN A 10 -12.87 -29.60 -7.41
C ASN A 10 -11.55 -29.38 -6.68
N HIS A 11 -10.77 -28.40 -7.10
CA HIS A 11 -9.49 -28.02 -6.52
C HIS A 11 -9.42 -26.50 -6.37
N VAL A 12 -8.61 -26.05 -5.42
CA VAL A 12 -8.39 -24.62 -5.20
C VAL A 12 -7.37 -24.12 -6.23
N GLN A 13 -7.75 -23.10 -7.00
CA GLN A 13 -6.86 -22.42 -7.94
C GLN A 13 -6.74 -20.94 -7.58
N TRP A 14 -5.53 -20.49 -7.27
CA TRP A 14 -5.27 -19.07 -7.01
C TRP A 14 -4.74 -18.38 -8.26
N VAL A 15 -5.34 -17.23 -8.61
CA VAL A 15 -4.82 -16.33 -9.67
C VAL A 15 -4.32 -15.04 -9.04
N GLY A 16 -5.20 -14.07 -8.78
CA GLY A 16 -4.81 -12.80 -8.14
C GLY A 16 -4.35 -12.92 -6.67
N CYS A 17 -4.57 -14.08 -6.04
CA CYS A 17 -4.11 -14.41 -4.69
C CYS A 17 -2.99 -15.44 -4.65
N GLN A 18 -2.43 -15.82 -5.81
CA GLN A 18 -1.30 -16.74 -5.88
C GLN A 18 -0.07 -16.14 -5.18
N GLY A 19 0.49 -16.86 -4.21
CA GLY A 19 1.75 -16.52 -3.56
C GLY A 19 2.96 -16.87 -4.43
N SER A 20 4.09 -16.22 -4.16
CA SER A 20 5.39 -16.61 -4.71
C SER A 20 5.88 -17.97 -4.18
N ARG A 21 5.30 -18.41 -3.06
CA ARG A 21 5.47 -19.74 -2.46
C ARG A 21 4.11 -20.30 -2.02
N PRO A 22 3.96 -21.64 -1.93
CA PRO A 22 2.70 -22.29 -1.59
C PRO A 22 2.09 -21.85 -0.26
N GLU A 23 2.92 -21.56 0.74
CA GLU A 23 2.50 -21.17 2.09
C GLU A 23 2.07 -19.70 2.22
N LEU A 24 2.26 -18.89 1.17
CA LEU A 24 2.02 -17.45 1.20
C LEU A 24 0.72 -17.06 0.47
N ARG A 25 0.10 -15.97 0.93
CA ARG A 25 -1.13 -15.39 0.36
C ARG A 25 -2.32 -16.37 0.38
N GLY A 26 -2.69 -16.93 -0.78
CA GLY A 26 -3.72 -17.96 -0.92
C GLY A 26 -5.05 -17.61 -0.25
N TYR A 27 -5.51 -18.51 0.62
CA TYR A 27 -6.82 -18.45 1.28
C TYR A 27 -7.05 -17.16 2.07
N ALA A 28 -6.03 -16.67 2.80
CA ALA A 28 -6.17 -15.43 3.55
C ALA A 28 -6.37 -14.22 2.62
N CYS A 29 -5.66 -14.18 1.48
CA CYS A 29 -5.86 -13.15 0.46
C CYS A 29 -7.27 -13.22 -0.15
N SER A 30 -7.75 -14.42 -0.49
CA SER A 30 -9.09 -14.57 -1.08
C SER A 30 -10.19 -14.21 -0.10
N LEU A 31 -10.00 -14.50 1.19
CA LEU A 31 -10.97 -14.17 2.23
C LEU A 31 -11.10 -12.66 2.42
N TRP A 32 -9.98 -11.92 2.41
CA TRP A 32 -10.01 -10.45 2.39
C TRP A 32 -10.76 -9.92 1.18
N LYS A 33 -10.45 -10.43 -0.03
CA LYS A 33 -11.14 -10.00 -1.26
C LYS A 33 -12.64 -10.28 -1.19
N LEU A 34 -13.04 -11.46 -0.69
CA LEU A 34 -14.44 -11.82 -0.51
C LEU A 34 -15.16 -10.83 0.40
N PHE A 35 -14.61 -10.52 1.58
CA PHE A 35 -15.27 -9.59 2.50
C PHE A 35 -15.33 -8.15 1.98
N HIS A 36 -14.29 -7.68 1.28
CA HIS A 36 -14.34 -6.38 0.59
C HIS A 36 -15.41 -6.36 -0.51
N THR A 37 -15.53 -7.44 -1.29
CA THR A 37 -16.61 -7.57 -2.27
C THR A 37 -17.97 -7.59 -1.59
N LEU A 38 -18.15 -8.30 -0.48
CA LEU A 38 -19.43 -8.33 0.23
C LEU A 38 -19.83 -6.97 0.80
N THR A 39 -18.90 -6.21 1.38
CA THR A 39 -19.21 -4.85 1.89
C THR A 39 -19.60 -3.92 0.74
N VAL A 40 -18.87 -3.95 -0.37
CA VAL A 40 -19.18 -3.16 -1.57
C VAL A 40 -20.52 -3.57 -2.17
N GLN A 41 -20.79 -4.87 -2.31
CA GLN A 41 -22.06 -5.37 -2.84
C GLN A 41 -23.26 -4.94 -1.98
N ALA A 42 -23.14 -4.99 -0.65
CA ALA A 42 -24.17 -4.47 0.23
C ALA A 42 -24.40 -2.97 0.01
N ALA A 43 -23.33 -2.18 -0.13
CA ALA A 43 -23.40 -0.73 -0.33
C ALA A 43 -23.97 -0.30 -1.69
N VAL A 44 -23.63 -1.01 -2.78
CA VAL A 44 -24.05 -0.64 -4.15
C VAL A 44 -25.37 -1.32 -4.56
N ARG A 45 -25.77 -2.40 -3.90
CA ARG A 45 -27.04 -3.10 -4.14
C ARG A 45 -27.84 -3.28 -2.84
N PRO A 46 -28.25 -2.19 -2.15
CA PRO A 46 -28.99 -2.28 -0.89
C PRO A 46 -30.30 -3.07 -1.01
N LYS A 47 -30.91 -3.09 -2.22
CA LYS A 47 -32.10 -3.89 -2.50
C LYS A 47 -31.91 -5.40 -2.33
N ALA A 48 -30.67 -5.90 -2.40
CA ALA A 48 -30.37 -7.32 -2.17
C ALA A 48 -30.61 -7.76 -0.73
N LEU A 49 -30.69 -6.81 0.21
CA LEU A 49 -31.00 -7.09 1.62
C LEU A 49 -32.50 -7.06 1.91
N ILE A 50 -33.34 -6.60 0.99
CA ILE A 50 -34.79 -6.50 1.21
C ILE A 50 -35.41 -7.88 1.44
N ASN A 51 -36.28 -7.97 2.44
CA ASN A 51 -36.92 -9.19 2.97
C ASN A 51 -35.96 -10.21 3.61
N THR A 52 -34.75 -9.79 4.02
CA THR A 52 -33.81 -10.63 4.77
C THR A 52 -33.82 -10.35 6.28
N GLY A 53 -34.44 -9.26 6.73
CA GLY A 53 -34.39 -8.80 8.12
C GLY A 53 -33.07 -8.12 8.50
N LEU A 54 -32.26 -7.77 7.50
CA LEU A 54 -30.92 -7.17 7.64
C LEU A 54 -30.80 -5.82 6.89
N GLU A 55 -31.91 -5.31 6.35
CA GLU A 55 -32.01 -4.13 5.49
C GLU A 55 -31.44 -2.87 6.15
N ASP A 56 -31.78 -2.69 7.44
CA ASP A 56 -31.43 -1.51 8.22
C ASP A 56 -30.15 -1.70 9.04
N ASN A 57 -29.40 -2.79 8.80
CA ASN A 57 -28.18 -3.09 9.55
C ASN A 57 -26.92 -2.69 8.75
N PRO A 58 -26.34 -1.49 8.99
CA PRO A 58 -25.15 -1.04 8.29
C PRO A 58 -23.90 -1.89 8.59
N GLN A 59 -23.93 -2.71 9.63
CA GLN A 59 -22.81 -3.56 10.07
C GLN A 59 -22.99 -5.02 9.67
N VAL A 60 -24.04 -5.38 8.93
CA VAL A 60 -24.41 -6.78 8.63
C VAL A 60 -23.22 -7.62 8.14
N VAL A 61 -22.51 -7.14 7.12
CA VAL A 61 -21.36 -7.85 6.54
C VAL A 61 -20.19 -7.92 7.52
N LEU A 62 -19.92 -6.83 8.26
CA LEU A 62 -18.83 -6.77 9.22
C LEU A 62 -19.05 -7.72 10.40
N GLN A 63 -20.28 -7.80 10.91
CA GLN A 63 -20.65 -8.73 11.99
C GLN A 63 -20.60 -10.19 11.52
N MET A 64 -21.02 -10.48 10.29
CA MET A 64 -20.85 -11.80 9.68
C MET A 64 -19.36 -12.17 9.54
N MET A 65 -18.53 -11.24 9.06
CA MET A 65 -17.09 -11.40 8.98
C MET A 65 -16.47 -11.68 10.35
N ARG A 66 -16.81 -10.88 11.36
CA ARG A 66 -16.32 -11.02 12.75
C ARG A 66 -16.62 -12.41 13.29
N LYS A 67 -17.88 -12.87 13.19
CA LYS A 67 -18.30 -14.21 13.64
C LYS A 67 -17.58 -15.31 12.84
N TYR A 68 -17.47 -15.16 11.52
CA TYR A 68 -16.75 -16.14 10.71
C TYR A 68 -15.28 -16.27 11.13
N ILE A 69 -14.60 -15.14 11.33
CA ILE A 69 -13.19 -15.11 11.74
C ILE A 69 -13.01 -15.71 13.13
N GLN A 70 -13.90 -15.39 14.06
CA GLN A 70 -13.87 -15.92 15.42
C GLN A 70 -14.00 -17.46 15.46
N HIS A 71 -14.92 -18.01 14.67
CA HIS A 71 -15.29 -19.43 14.78
C HIS A 71 -14.56 -20.35 13.78
N PHE A 72 -14.28 -19.88 12.57
CA PHE A 72 -13.85 -20.75 11.46
C PHE A 72 -12.47 -20.41 10.89
N PHE A 73 -11.93 -19.21 11.12
CA PHE A 73 -10.64 -18.84 10.54
C PHE A 73 -9.48 -19.55 11.24
N GLY A 74 -8.64 -20.24 10.46
CA GLY A 74 -7.63 -21.15 11.01
C GLY A 74 -6.54 -20.47 11.84
N CYS A 75 -6.14 -19.25 11.50
CA CYS A 75 -5.12 -18.51 12.22
C CYS A 75 -5.71 -17.82 13.47
N ARG A 76 -5.54 -18.45 14.64
CA ARG A 76 -6.06 -17.91 15.93
C ARG A 76 -5.47 -16.55 16.31
N ALA A 77 -4.16 -16.37 16.15
CA ALA A 77 -3.51 -15.07 16.40
C ALA A 77 -4.04 -13.96 15.47
N CYS A 78 -4.29 -14.29 14.20
CA CYS A 78 -4.88 -13.36 13.24
C CYS A 78 -6.32 -13.00 13.63
N ALA A 79 -7.10 -14.00 14.07
CA ALA A 79 -8.48 -13.81 14.51
C ALA A 79 -8.57 -12.92 15.76
N GLN A 80 -7.68 -13.11 16.74
CA GLN A 80 -7.62 -12.27 17.93
C GLN A 80 -7.32 -10.81 17.57
N HIS A 81 -6.32 -10.56 16.73
CA HIS A 81 -6.02 -9.21 16.26
C HIS A 81 -7.20 -8.55 15.51
N PHE A 82 -7.96 -9.33 14.73
CA PHE A 82 -9.15 -8.80 14.06
C PHE A 82 -10.25 -8.45 15.07
N GLU A 83 -10.44 -9.30 16.08
CA GLU A 83 -11.41 -9.08 17.15
C GLU A 83 -11.09 -7.82 17.97
N GLU A 84 -9.82 -7.57 18.28
CA GLU A 84 -9.38 -6.34 18.97
C GLU A 84 -9.76 -5.09 18.17
N MET A 85 -9.47 -5.07 16.86
CA MET A 85 -9.89 -3.95 15.98
C MET A 85 -11.41 -3.83 15.86
N ALA A 86 -12.14 -4.95 15.89
CA ALA A 86 -13.59 -4.96 15.83
C ALA A 86 -14.22 -4.36 17.10
N GLN A 87 -13.73 -4.76 18.28
CA GLN A 87 -14.17 -4.21 19.57
C GLN A 87 -13.86 -2.72 19.70
N GLU A 88 -12.75 -2.26 19.13
CA GLU A 88 -12.32 -0.86 19.19
C GLU A 88 -13.31 0.08 18.49
N SER A 89 -13.77 -0.24 17.28
CA SER A 89 -14.51 0.75 16.48
C SER A 89 -15.59 0.24 15.51
N MET A 90 -15.88 -1.06 15.44
CA MET A 90 -16.91 -1.58 14.52
C MET A 90 -18.31 -1.04 14.84
N ASP A 91 -18.64 -0.86 16.12
CA ASP A 91 -19.95 -0.39 16.57
C ASP A 91 -20.24 1.08 16.16
N ALA A 92 -19.19 1.84 15.83
CA ALA A 92 -19.29 3.21 15.34
C ALA A 92 -19.72 3.30 13.85
N VAL A 93 -19.73 2.18 13.11
CA VAL A 93 -20.13 2.15 11.69
C VAL A 93 -21.65 2.30 11.56
N LYS A 94 -22.09 3.40 10.92
CA LYS A 94 -23.52 3.77 10.80
C LYS A 94 -24.09 3.71 9.39
N THR A 95 -23.27 3.52 8.37
CA THR A 95 -23.73 3.39 6.98
C THR A 95 -22.98 2.27 6.27
N LEU A 96 -23.57 1.71 5.20
CA LEU A 96 -22.93 0.68 4.38
C LEU A 96 -21.64 1.19 3.72
N ASP A 97 -21.61 2.47 3.32
CA ASP A 97 -20.40 3.10 2.78
C ASP A 97 -19.29 3.23 3.84
N LYS A 98 -19.65 3.57 5.09
CA LYS A 98 -18.68 3.54 6.19
C LYS A 98 -18.24 2.13 6.56
N ALA A 99 -19.05 1.10 6.30
CA ALA A 99 -18.63 -0.29 6.46
C ALA A 99 -17.55 -0.70 5.44
N VAL A 100 -17.68 -0.24 4.19
CA VAL A 100 -16.65 -0.41 3.14
C VAL A 100 -15.35 0.25 3.58
N LEU A 101 -15.40 1.52 4.02
CA LEU A 101 -14.22 2.26 4.47
C LEU A 101 -13.60 1.67 5.74
N TRP A 102 -14.41 1.29 6.73
CA TRP A 102 -13.89 0.68 7.96
C TRP A 102 -13.08 -0.58 7.68
N LEU A 103 -13.59 -1.46 6.79
CA LEU A 103 -12.87 -2.68 6.45
C LEU A 103 -11.58 -2.39 5.70
N TRP A 104 -11.59 -1.41 4.79
CA TRP A 104 -10.41 -0.95 4.07
C TRP A 104 -9.35 -0.39 5.02
N GLU A 105 -9.73 0.50 5.94
CA GLU A 105 -8.86 1.12 6.92
C GLU A 105 -8.21 0.06 7.83
N LYS A 106 -9.02 -0.84 8.42
CA LYS A 106 -8.48 -1.91 9.28
C LYS A 106 -7.61 -2.91 8.51
N HIS A 107 -7.88 -3.16 7.22
CA HIS A 107 -6.97 -3.95 6.40
C HIS A 107 -5.62 -3.25 6.19
N ASN A 108 -5.61 -1.92 6.06
CA ASN A 108 -4.37 -1.14 5.99
C ASN A 108 -3.60 -1.06 7.32
N VAL A 109 -4.29 -1.10 8.47
CA VAL A 109 -3.65 -1.30 9.78
C VAL A 109 -2.93 -2.65 9.82
N VAL A 110 -3.58 -3.71 9.33
CA VAL A 110 -2.97 -5.05 9.23
C VAL A 110 -1.78 -5.05 8.26
N ASN A 111 -1.89 -4.37 7.11
CA ASN A 111 -0.78 -4.25 6.17
C ASN A 111 0.43 -3.58 6.83
N ASN A 112 0.22 -2.47 7.54
CA ASN A 112 1.30 -1.78 8.24
C ASN A 112 1.99 -2.68 9.28
N ARG A 113 1.21 -3.42 10.07
CA ARG A 113 1.75 -4.34 11.08
C ARG A 113 2.54 -5.49 10.46
N LEU A 114 2.09 -6.03 9.34
CA LEU A 114 2.70 -7.18 8.67
C LEU A 114 3.83 -6.81 7.69
N ALA A 115 4.10 -5.52 7.47
CA ALA A 115 5.18 -5.08 6.61
C ALA A 115 6.54 -5.55 7.17
N GLY A 116 7.31 -6.29 6.37
CA GLY A 116 8.58 -6.89 6.78
C GLY A 116 8.48 -8.13 7.69
N ASP A 117 7.28 -8.61 7.98
CA ASP A 117 7.07 -9.83 8.78
C ASP A 117 7.52 -11.09 8.03
N LEU A 118 7.81 -12.19 8.75
CA LEU A 118 8.20 -13.47 8.14
C LEU A 118 7.09 -14.08 7.26
N SER A 119 5.83 -13.73 7.50
CA SER A 119 4.67 -14.13 6.70
C SER A 119 4.45 -13.25 5.46
N GLU A 120 5.23 -12.18 5.28
CA GLU A 120 5.15 -11.32 4.11
C GLU A 120 5.70 -12.03 2.87
N ASP A 121 4.97 -11.93 1.76
CA ASP A 121 5.44 -12.44 0.48
C ASP A 121 6.43 -11.46 -0.15
N PRO A 122 7.69 -11.85 -0.42
CA PRO A 122 8.69 -10.94 -0.99
C PRO A 122 8.32 -10.35 -2.35
N LYS A 123 7.43 -11.01 -3.11
CA LYS A 123 6.94 -10.48 -4.40
C LYS A 123 5.68 -9.61 -4.26
N PHE A 124 5.08 -9.58 -3.07
CA PHE A 124 3.86 -8.81 -2.78
C PHE A 124 3.99 -8.14 -1.40
N PRO A 125 4.92 -7.16 -1.27
CA PRO A 125 5.14 -6.45 -0.02
C PRO A 125 3.86 -5.75 0.45
N LYS A 126 3.67 -5.67 1.76
CA LYS A 126 2.58 -4.95 2.39
C LYS A 126 2.82 -3.45 2.23
N VAL A 127 1.80 -2.78 1.72
CA VAL A 127 1.78 -1.34 1.49
C VAL A 127 0.45 -0.79 1.98
N GLN A 128 0.42 0.51 2.24
CA GLN A 128 -0.84 1.23 2.30
C GLN A 128 -1.51 1.16 0.93
N TRP A 129 -2.72 0.59 0.88
CA TRP A 129 -3.44 0.28 -0.35
C TRP A 129 -4.73 1.12 -0.46
N PRO A 130 -5.12 1.64 -1.64
CA PRO A 130 -4.38 1.58 -2.89
C PRO A 130 -3.09 2.40 -2.85
N THR A 131 -2.16 2.07 -3.73
CA THR A 131 -0.95 2.86 -3.92
C THR A 131 -1.21 4.04 -4.87
N PRO A 132 -0.38 5.09 -4.84
CA PRO A 132 -0.57 6.27 -5.69
C PRO A 132 -0.56 5.98 -7.20
N ASP A 133 0.09 4.92 -7.66
CA ASP A 133 0.08 4.48 -9.05
C ASP A 133 -1.26 3.87 -9.50
N ILE A 134 -2.06 3.34 -8.56
CA ILE A 134 -3.35 2.72 -8.85
C ILE A 134 -4.50 3.70 -8.63
N CYS A 135 -4.42 4.57 -7.61
CA CYS A 135 -5.42 5.60 -7.37
C CYS A 135 -4.78 6.91 -6.92
N PRO A 136 -4.23 7.73 -7.83
CA PRO A 136 -3.63 9.01 -7.47
C PRO A 136 -4.60 9.92 -6.71
N ALA A 137 -5.87 9.95 -7.13
CA ALA A 137 -6.92 10.77 -6.52
C ALA A 137 -7.32 10.33 -5.10
N CYS A 138 -6.95 9.11 -4.68
CA CYS A 138 -7.18 8.65 -3.31
C CYS A 138 -6.20 9.29 -2.31
N HIS A 139 -5.10 9.89 -2.79
CA HIS A 139 -4.06 10.46 -1.94
C HIS A 139 -4.07 11.99 -2.03
N GLU A 140 -3.96 12.62 -0.87
CA GLU A 140 -3.83 14.06 -0.76
C GLU A 140 -2.76 14.40 0.30
N GLU A 141 -2.43 15.68 0.40
CA GLU A 141 -1.45 16.19 1.35
C GLU A 141 -2.07 17.33 2.15
N ILE A 142 -2.24 17.13 3.45
CA ILE A 142 -2.78 18.13 4.37
C ILE A 142 -1.66 18.56 5.30
N LYS A 143 -1.26 19.83 5.22
CA LYS A 143 -0.18 20.42 6.04
C LYS A 143 1.17 19.68 5.91
N GLY A 144 1.52 19.21 4.71
CA GLY A 144 2.78 18.50 4.49
C GLY A 144 2.73 17.00 4.83
N LEU A 145 1.58 16.50 5.30
CA LEU A 145 1.40 15.11 5.69
C LEU A 145 0.44 14.40 4.75
N HIS A 146 0.79 13.17 4.38
CA HIS A 146 -0.09 12.32 3.59
C HIS A 146 -1.43 12.10 4.30
N SER A 147 -2.51 12.29 3.56
CA SER A 147 -3.88 12.01 3.98
C SER A 147 -4.62 11.25 2.86
N TRP A 148 -5.67 10.54 3.25
CA TRP A 148 -6.55 9.84 2.32
C TRP A 148 -7.73 10.72 1.96
N ASN A 149 -8.00 10.84 0.67
CA ASN A 149 -9.27 11.36 0.20
C ASN A 149 -10.32 10.25 0.29
N GLU A 150 -11.11 10.22 1.37
CA GLU A 150 -12.08 9.14 1.62
C GLU A 150 -13.13 9.01 0.51
N ALA A 151 -13.53 10.13 -0.12
CA ALA A 151 -14.54 10.11 -1.18
C ALA A 151 -14.02 9.39 -2.43
N HIS A 152 -12.82 9.75 -2.90
CA HIS A 152 -12.18 9.07 -4.02
C HIS A 152 -11.78 7.63 -3.67
N THR A 153 -11.38 7.38 -2.42
CA THR A 153 -11.09 6.03 -1.92
C THR A 153 -12.33 5.15 -1.97
N LEU A 154 -13.47 5.63 -1.47
CA LEU A 154 -14.73 4.89 -1.51
C LEU A 154 -15.18 4.61 -2.96
N GLN A 155 -15.04 5.60 -3.85
CA GLN A 155 -15.35 5.43 -5.27
C GLN A 155 -14.47 4.34 -5.89
N PHE A 156 -13.15 4.39 -5.64
CA PHE A 156 -12.20 3.39 -6.11
C PHE A 156 -12.54 1.99 -5.56
N LEU A 157 -12.85 1.86 -4.26
CA LEU A 157 -13.24 0.58 -3.65
C LEU A 157 -14.50 0.00 -4.31
N LYS A 158 -15.52 0.84 -4.53
CA LYS A 158 -16.77 0.42 -5.18
C LYS A 158 -16.54 -0.06 -6.60
N GLN A 159 -15.62 0.55 -7.35
CA GLN A 159 -15.23 0.12 -8.70
C GLN A 159 -14.35 -1.14 -8.66
N HIS A 160 -13.35 -1.17 -7.79
CA HIS A 160 -12.38 -2.26 -7.71
C HIS A 160 -13.02 -3.59 -7.31
N TYR A 161 -14.00 -3.56 -6.41
CA TYR A 161 -14.72 -4.75 -5.95
C TYR A 161 -16.09 -4.93 -6.58
N SER A 162 -16.38 -4.22 -7.70
CA SER A 162 -17.63 -4.39 -8.45
C SER A 162 -17.64 -5.69 -9.25
N ASN A 163 -18.83 -6.10 -9.69
CA ASN A 163 -18.99 -7.25 -10.58
C ASN A 163 -18.36 -7.04 -11.97
N GLU A 164 -18.26 -5.80 -12.43
CA GLU A 164 -17.64 -5.44 -13.70
C GLU A 164 -16.12 -5.65 -13.69
N ASN A 165 -15.47 -5.60 -12.52
CA ASN A 165 -14.03 -5.81 -12.38
C ASN A 165 -13.63 -7.29 -12.11
N ILE A 166 -14.56 -8.23 -12.27
CA ILE A 166 -14.30 -9.67 -12.12
C ILE A 166 -13.88 -10.26 -13.46
N LEU A 167 -12.70 -10.88 -13.50
CA LEU A 167 -12.20 -11.61 -14.67
C LEU A 167 -12.71 -13.06 -14.67
N TYR A 168 -13.71 -13.36 -15.50
CA TYR A 168 -14.29 -14.70 -15.64
C TYR A 168 -13.45 -15.69 -16.45
N LYS A 169 -12.33 -15.26 -17.05
CA LYS A 169 -11.45 -16.13 -17.87
C LYS A 169 -11.00 -17.42 -17.16
N TYR A 170 -11.01 -17.44 -15.84
CA TYR A 170 -10.51 -18.55 -15.02
C TYR A 170 -11.62 -19.36 -14.33
N THR A 171 -12.90 -19.19 -14.72
CA THR A 171 -14.02 -19.92 -14.10
C THR A 171 -14.29 -21.29 -14.73
N GLU A 172 -13.81 -21.51 -15.94
CA GLU A 172 -13.88 -22.81 -16.62
C GLU A 172 -12.58 -23.57 -16.32
N GLY A 173 -12.70 -24.78 -15.75
CA GLY A 173 -11.55 -25.70 -15.70
C GLY A 173 -11.10 -26.03 -17.12
N PRO A 174 -9.86 -26.50 -17.34
CA PRO A 174 -9.52 -27.07 -18.63
C PRO A 174 -10.56 -28.14 -18.94
N ALA A 175 -11.40 -27.91 -19.94
CA ALA A 175 -12.25 -28.95 -20.49
C ALA A 175 -11.32 -30.13 -20.79
N ASP A 176 -11.66 -31.33 -20.34
CA ASP A 176 -10.96 -32.56 -20.69
C ASP A 176 -10.73 -32.57 -22.20
N SER A 177 -9.53 -32.19 -22.62
CA SER A 177 -9.14 -32.04 -24.02
C SER A 177 -8.75 -33.38 -24.63
N ASN A 178 -9.30 -34.48 -24.11
CA ASN A 178 -8.96 -35.86 -24.48
C ASN A 178 -10.11 -36.65 -25.09
N GLU A 179 -11.21 -36.01 -25.47
CA GLU A 179 -12.30 -36.68 -26.21
C GLU A 179 -12.71 -35.87 -27.43
N ARG A 180 -11.81 -35.73 -28.41
CA ARG A 180 -12.16 -35.42 -29.81
C ARG A 180 -11.01 -35.58 -30.80
N GLU A 181 -10.24 -36.66 -30.69
CA GLU A 181 -9.46 -37.19 -31.81
C GLU A 181 -9.86 -38.66 -31.99
N PHE A 182 -10.85 -38.92 -32.84
CA PHE A 182 -10.96 -40.10 -33.71
C PHE A 182 -12.29 -40.01 -34.47
N GLY A 183 -12.21 -39.79 -35.79
CA GLY A 183 -13.37 -39.77 -36.68
C GLY A 183 -13.14 -38.99 -37.96
N GLU A 184 -12.23 -39.47 -38.80
CA GLU A 184 -12.02 -39.01 -40.18
C GLU A 184 -13.27 -39.19 -41.07
N GLU A 185 -13.47 -38.16 -41.90
CA GLU A 185 -13.89 -38.16 -43.31
C GLU A 185 -15.20 -38.83 -43.77
N ARG A 186 -16.07 -38.01 -44.39
CA ARG A 186 -16.35 -38.11 -45.83
C ARG A 186 -17.12 -36.92 -46.44
N ASP A 187 -16.48 -36.34 -47.47
CA ASP A 187 -16.98 -35.74 -48.73
C ASP A 187 -18.03 -34.60 -48.77
N LYS A 188 -17.63 -33.45 -49.37
CA LYS A 188 -18.02 -33.05 -50.75
C LYS A 188 -17.50 -31.67 -51.20
N LYS A 189 -16.51 -31.70 -52.11
CA LYS A 189 -16.42 -31.07 -53.46
C LYS A 189 -16.77 -29.58 -53.72
N GLY A 190 -15.79 -28.88 -54.33
CA GLY A 190 -15.92 -27.74 -55.27
C GLY A 190 -15.50 -26.38 -54.69
N ASP A 191 -14.83 -25.44 -55.35
CA ASP A 191 -14.20 -25.29 -56.66
C ASP A 191 -13.21 -24.08 -56.56
N LYS A 192 -12.35 -23.93 -57.56
CA LYS A 192 -11.21 -22.98 -57.69
C LYS A 192 -11.56 -21.48 -57.57
N SER A 193 -10.62 -20.68 -57.04
CA SER A 193 -9.99 -19.54 -57.77
C SER A 193 -9.05 -18.70 -56.87
N LEU A 194 -8.04 -18.12 -57.52
CA LEU A 194 -6.99 -17.20 -57.05
C LEU A 194 -6.92 -16.08 -58.13
N PRO A 195 -6.22 -14.94 -57.94
CA PRO A 195 -6.72 -13.66 -57.40
C PRO A 195 -6.65 -12.48 -58.41
N GLU A 196 -7.04 -11.28 -57.96
CA GLU A 196 -6.30 -9.98 -58.06
C GLU A 196 -7.14 -8.72 -58.40
N LYS A 197 -6.81 -7.66 -57.63
CA LYS A 197 -7.05 -6.20 -57.66
C LYS A 197 -7.87 -5.52 -58.76
N LEU A 198 -8.53 -4.44 -58.34
CA LEU A 198 -8.40 -3.12 -58.97
C LEU A 198 -8.54 -1.97 -57.94
N SER A 199 -7.59 -1.05 -58.03
CA SER A 199 -7.43 0.25 -57.36
C SER A 199 -8.40 1.31 -57.89
N VAL A 200 -8.59 2.43 -57.15
CA VAL A 200 -8.25 3.80 -57.60
C VAL A 200 -8.64 4.87 -56.56
N ASN A 201 -7.60 5.57 -56.10
CA ASN A 201 -7.36 7.00 -55.84
C ASN A 201 -8.23 7.87 -54.91
N LYS A 202 -7.51 8.57 -54.03
CA LYS A 202 -7.81 9.92 -53.55
C LYS A 202 -6.49 10.70 -53.39
N GLU A 203 -6.33 11.80 -54.13
CA GLU A 203 -5.31 12.83 -53.88
C GLU A 203 -5.96 14.21 -53.82
N ASP A 204 -5.45 15.04 -52.91
CA ASP A 204 -5.13 16.48 -53.00
C ASP A 204 -4.88 16.97 -51.56
N LYS A 205 -3.62 17.05 -51.06
CA LYS A 205 -2.63 18.17 -51.13
C LYS A 205 -3.25 19.53 -50.79
N ILE A 206 -2.71 20.33 -49.86
CA ILE A 206 -1.51 21.22 -49.91
C ILE A 206 -1.48 21.91 -48.51
N LEU A 207 -0.40 22.40 -47.86
CA LEU A 207 1.07 22.33 -47.87
C LEU A 207 1.50 23.38 -46.79
N ASP A 208 2.33 22.99 -45.81
CA ASP A 208 3.51 23.64 -45.18
C ASP A 208 3.75 25.18 -45.26
N PRO A 209 4.55 25.83 -44.37
CA PRO A 209 5.92 25.37 -44.07
C PRO A 209 6.63 25.71 -42.74
N LEU A 210 7.78 25.04 -42.65
CA LEU A 210 8.94 25.10 -41.74
C LEU A 210 9.75 26.43 -41.74
N ASN A 211 10.68 26.47 -40.76
CA ASN A 211 11.90 27.29 -40.57
C ASN A 211 11.70 28.65 -39.86
N GLY A 212 12.49 29.10 -38.90
CA GLY A 212 13.75 28.65 -38.28
C GLY A 212 14.36 29.84 -37.50
N LEU A 213 15.40 29.56 -36.70
CA LEU A 213 16.34 30.46 -35.96
C LEU A 213 16.00 30.97 -34.55
N ASP A 214 16.80 30.43 -33.61
CA ASP A 214 17.70 31.10 -32.64
C ASP A 214 17.23 32.32 -31.83
N SER A 215 17.39 32.25 -30.49
CA SER A 215 18.29 33.12 -29.70
C SER A 215 18.25 32.80 -28.19
N LYS A 216 19.42 32.56 -27.59
CA LYS A 216 19.71 32.80 -26.15
C LYS A 216 19.91 34.32 -25.92
N PRO A 217 19.93 34.81 -24.66
CA PRO A 217 21.24 35.04 -24.02
C PRO A 217 21.27 34.85 -22.48
N LYS A 218 22.49 34.60 -21.98
CA LYS A 218 22.98 34.96 -20.64
C LYS A 218 24.02 36.08 -20.82
N VAL A 219 24.23 36.90 -19.77
CA VAL A 219 25.49 37.54 -19.30
C VAL A 219 25.48 39.10 -19.17
N LEU A 220 25.87 39.58 -17.95
CA LEU A 220 26.51 40.86 -17.51
C LEU A 220 25.77 42.22 -17.73
N ASP A 221 25.88 43.28 -16.92
CA ASP A 221 26.49 43.61 -15.61
C ASP A 221 26.00 45.02 -15.15
N GLN A 222 26.05 45.26 -13.84
CA GLN A 222 26.33 46.50 -13.08
C GLN A 222 25.82 47.91 -13.50
N LEU A 223 25.20 48.63 -12.54
CA LEU A 223 25.62 49.94 -11.97
C LEU A 223 24.43 50.71 -11.34
N ILE A 224 24.56 51.15 -10.07
CA ILE A 224 24.36 52.54 -9.57
C ILE A 224 24.44 52.57 -8.03
N ALA A 225 25.13 53.61 -7.54
CA ALA A 225 25.62 53.84 -6.19
C ALA A 225 24.79 54.87 -5.37
N LYS A 226 25.27 55.13 -4.13
CA LYS A 226 25.01 56.26 -3.17
C LYS A 226 23.98 55.99 -2.06
N ASN A 227 24.14 56.32 -0.77
CA ASN A 227 25.16 57.02 0.06
C ASN A 227 24.89 56.70 1.57
N GLY A 228 25.92 56.71 2.46
CA GLY A 228 25.77 56.82 3.95
C GLY A 228 25.70 58.29 4.42
N PRO A 229 26.03 58.68 5.69
CA PRO A 229 26.45 57.94 6.91
C PRO A 229 25.82 58.44 8.27
N VAL A 230 26.25 57.88 9.44
CA VAL A 230 26.71 58.57 10.69
C VAL A 230 26.74 57.62 11.94
N GLU A 231 27.77 57.79 12.79
CA GLU A 231 28.20 57.04 14.00
C GLU A 231 27.35 57.25 15.30
N ASP A 232 27.48 56.36 16.31
CA ASP A 232 27.95 56.73 17.69
C ASP A 232 28.27 55.50 18.59
N ARG A 233 29.14 55.77 19.57
CA ARG A 233 29.81 54.96 20.59
C ARG A 233 28.88 54.37 21.65
N GLY A 234 29.20 53.16 22.11
CA GLY A 234 28.59 52.60 23.32
C GLY A 234 28.99 51.16 23.63
N LYS A 235 30.30 50.86 23.73
CA LYS A 235 30.79 49.47 23.91
C LYS A 235 31.72 49.26 25.10
N LYS A 236 31.44 49.92 26.24
CA LYS A 236 32.16 49.68 27.51
C LYS A 236 31.29 49.48 28.74
N ALA A 237 29.96 49.42 28.60
CA ALA A 237 29.05 49.22 29.75
C ALA A 237 28.40 47.82 29.81
N VAL A 238 28.58 46.97 28.79
CA VAL A 238 27.93 45.64 28.70
C VAL A 238 28.81 44.51 29.26
N ASP A 239 30.13 44.64 29.20
CA ASP A 239 31.05 43.58 29.66
C ASP A 239 31.10 43.43 31.19
N SER A 240 30.75 44.47 31.95
CA SER A 240 30.75 44.42 33.42
C SER A 240 29.51 43.73 34.02
N ILE A 241 28.42 43.61 33.25
CA ILE A 241 27.17 42.96 33.71
C ILE A 241 27.27 41.43 33.51
N ILE A 242 27.90 40.98 32.43
CA ILE A 242 28.02 39.55 32.09
C ILE A 242 28.96 38.81 33.05
N GLN A 243 29.96 39.49 33.62
CA GLN A 243 30.92 38.87 34.55
C GLN A 243 30.34 38.65 35.96
N LYS A 244 29.27 39.38 36.34
CA LYS A 244 28.64 39.28 37.65
C LYS A 244 27.62 38.14 37.72
N GLU A 245 26.92 37.83 36.63
CA GLU A 245 26.01 36.67 36.55
C GLU A 245 26.74 35.33 36.46
N THR A 246 27.91 35.26 35.82
CA THR A 246 28.67 34.00 35.70
C THR A 246 29.25 33.51 37.03
N LYS A 247 29.58 34.42 37.97
CA LYS A 247 30.03 34.04 39.31
C LYS A 247 28.89 33.51 40.20
N GLN A 248 27.66 33.94 39.94
CA GLN A 248 26.49 33.51 40.70
C GLN A 248 25.91 32.19 40.18
N SER A 249 26.04 31.91 38.88
CA SER A 249 25.64 30.63 38.26
C SER A 249 26.58 29.46 38.62
N LEU A 250 27.86 29.72 38.91
CA LEU A 250 28.82 28.68 39.32
C LEU A 250 28.69 28.24 40.79
N SER A 251 27.89 28.93 41.61
CA SER A 251 27.63 28.52 43.01
C SER A 251 26.40 27.63 43.16
N PHE A 252 25.64 27.35 42.09
CA PHE A 252 24.42 26.54 42.13
C PHE A 252 24.61 25.06 41.70
N LEU A 253 25.82 24.68 41.28
CA LEU A 253 26.18 23.30 40.90
C LEU A 253 26.79 22.47 42.05
N GLY A 254 26.43 22.81 43.29
CA GLY A 254 26.90 22.15 44.51
C GLY A 254 25.92 21.15 45.12
N ILE A 255 25.19 20.38 44.31
CA ILE A 255 24.39 19.25 44.79
C ILE A 255 25.31 18.02 44.80
N GLY A 256 25.63 17.52 45.99
CA GLY A 256 26.55 16.42 46.20
C GLY A 256 26.11 15.14 45.50
N PHE A 257 26.74 14.82 44.37
CA PHE A 257 26.72 13.49 43.76
C PHE A 257 27.94 12.71 44.26
N SER A 258 27.69 11.51 44.76
CA SER A 258 28.76 10.65 45.29
C SER A 258 29.58 10.06 44.15
N ASN A 259 30.82 9.65 44.40
CA ASN A 259 31.65 8.92 43.42
C ASN A 259 30.93 7.68 42.85
N VAL A 260 30.01 7.11 43.63
CA VAL A 260 29.14 5.99 43.23
C VAL A 260 28.20 6.38 42.09
N ASP A 261 27.56 7.55 42.12
CA ASP A 261 26.60 8.00 41.09
C ASP A 261 27.30 8.30 39.76
N MET A 262 28.51 8.87 39.81
CA MET A 262 29.33 9.09 38.62
C MET A 262 29.84 7.76 38.03
N SER A 263 30.24 6.81 38.88
CA SER A 263 30.65 5.48 38.43
C SER A 263 29.49 4.68 37.81
N LEU A 264 28.29 4.78 38.39
CA LEU A 264 27.09 4.13 37.87
C LEU A 264 26.70 4.71 36.51
N CYS A 265 26.75 6.04 36.35
CA CYS A 265 26.51 6.71 35.08
C CYS A 265 27.48 6.24 33.99
N ILE A 266 28.78 6.11 34.31
CA ILE A 266 29.78 5.62 33.36
C ILE A 266 29.51 4.16 32.98
N VAL A 267 29.20 3.30 33.96
CA VAL A 267 28.89 1.89 33.70
C VAL A 267 27.64 1.74 32.84
N LEU A 268 26.57 2.47 33.15
CA LEU A 268 25.33 2.45 32.36
C LEU A 268 25.54 3.01 30.95
N TYR A 269 26.37 4.04 30.80
CA TYR A 269 26.72 4.58 29.49
C TYR A 269 27.51 3.58 28.64
N ILE A 270 28.51 2.92 29.22
CA ILE A 270 29.28 1.87 28.54
C ILE A 270 28.36 0.69 28.17
N ALA A 271 27.51 0.24 29.08
CA ALA A 271 26.56 -0.84 28.82
C ALA A 271 25.58 -0.49 27.69
N SER A 272 25.03 0.73 27.69
CA SER A 272 24.15 1.23 26.63
C SER A 272 24.87 1.32 25.28
N SER A 273 26.10 1.84 25.26
CA SER A 273 26.93 1.92 24.05
C SER A 273 27.25 0.54 23.48
N LEU A 274 27.63 -0.42 24.32
CA LEU A 274 27.89 -1.80 23.91
C LEU A 274 26.63 -2.48 23.36
N PHE A 275 25.47 -2.27 24.00
CA PHE A 275 24.20 -2.79 23.53
C PHE A 275 23.83 -2.24 22.14
N LEU A 276 23.98 -0.93 21.93
CA LEU A 276 23.75 -0.30 20.63
C LEU A 276 24.73 -0.82 19.56
N MET A 277 25.99 -1.03 19.92
CA MET A 277 26.98 -1.63 19.01
C MET A 277 26.59 -3.06 18.63
N ILE A 278 26.14 -3.89 19.58
CA ILE A 278 25.66 -5.26 19.31
C ILE A 278 24.44 -5.24 18.41
N MET A 279 23.44 -4.38 18.68
CA MET A 279 22.27 -4.25 17.80
C MET A 279 22.67 -3.78 16.41
N TYR A 280 23.55 -2.78 16.30
CA TYR A 280 24.07 -2.31 15.02
C TYR A 280 24.77 -3.43 14.24
N PHE A 281 25.63 -4.22 14.90
CA PHE A 281 26.28 -5.36 14.27
C PHE A 281 25.29 -6.46 13.89
N PHE A 282 24.27 -6.75 14.70
CA PHE A 282 23.21 -7.70 14.38
C PHE A 282 22.44 -7.27 13.13
N PHE A 283 21.98 -6.02 13.06
CA PHE A 283 21.29 -5.47 11.89
C PHE A 283 22.19 -5.41 10.67
N ARG A 284 23.46 -5.02 10.84
CA ARG A 284 24.42 -4.95 9.74
C ARG A 284 24.80 -6.35 9.23
N MET A 285 24.96 -7.34 10.10
CA MET A 285 25.18 -8.73 9.70
C MET A 285 23.95 -9.33 9.02
N ARG A 286 22.74 -9.01 9.49
CA ARG A 286 21.47 -9.41 8.86
C ARG A 286 21.32 -8.78 7.47
N SER A 287 21.61 -7.48 7.35
CA SER A 287 21.61 -6.74 6.07
C SER A 287 22.67 -7.25 5.10
N LYS A 288 23.88 -7.57 5.57
CA LYS A 288 24.94 -8.14 4.72
C LYS A 288 24.62 -9.56 4.27
N ARG A 289 24.05 -10.42 5.14
CA ARG A 289 23.57 -11.76 4.75
C ARG A 289 22.48 -11.69 3.67
N TRP A 290 21.68 -10.62 3.66
CA TRP A 290 20.72 -10.36 2.59
C TRP A 290 21.43 -9.98 1.28
N LYS A 291 22.40 -9.06 1.30
CA LYS A 291 23.17 -8.68 0.09
C LYS A 291 23.96 -9.84 -0.52
N VAL A 292 24.52 -10.73 0.31
CA VAL A 292 25.27 -11.92 -0.17
C VAL A 292 24.34 -12.95 -0.83
N ARG A 293 23.06 -13.05 -0.44
CA ARG A 293 22.08 -13.92 -1.11
C ARG A 293 21.61 -13.38 -2.46
N TYR A 294 21.60 -12.06 -2.67
CA TYR A 294 21.25 -11.46 -3.96
C TYR A 294 22.39 -11.51 -5.01
N ASN A 295 23.64 -11.68 -4.58
CA ASN A 295 24.81 -11.73 -5.48
C ASN A 295 25.30 -13.16 -5.80
N ARG A 296 24.49 -14.20 -5.62
CA ARG A 296 24.81 -15.51 -6.20
C ARG A 296 24.31 -15.50 -7.66
N PRO A 297 25.19 -15.44 -8.67
CA PRO A 297 24.76 -15.73 -10.03
C PRO A 297 24.36 -17.22 -10.05
N TYR A 298 23.17 -17.47 -10.58
CA TYR A 298 22.69 -18.82 -10.86
C TYR A 298 23.70 -19.51 -11.78
N VAL A 299 24.25 -20.63 -11.31
CA VAL A 299 24.71 -21.73 -12.17
C VAL A 299 23.55 -22.69 -12.29
#